data_AF-A0A351K000-F1
#
_entry.id   AF-A0A351K000-F1
#
_cell.length_a   1.000
_cell.length_b   1.000
_cell.length_c   1.000
_cell.angle_alpha   90.00
_cell.angle_beta   90.00
_cell.angle_gamma   90.00
#
_symmetry.space_group_name_H-M   'P 1'
#
loop_
_entity.id
_entity.type
_entity.pdbx_description
1 polymer ?
#
loop_
_entity_poly.entity_id
_entity_poly.type
_entity_poly.pdbx_seq_one_letter_code
_entity_poly.pdbx_strand_id
1 'polypeptide(L)'
;NGGIVEDRLTEIVSSSRGRKGELIPILQRIQAEFGYLPEEAIVKVAGLTGVAESRVFGVASFYAQFRFTPMGRNRVMVCRGTACHVKGAPRILEEVEK
;
A
#
# COMPACT_ATOMS: atom_id res chain seq x y z
N ASN A 1 -8.27 -8.27 17.52
CA ASN A 1 -7.49 -8.19 16.27
C ASN A 1 -6.72 -6.88 16.05
N GLY A 2 -7.03 -5.76 16.73
CA GLY A 2 -6.28 -4.49 16.57
C GLY A 2 -4.87 -4.45 17.18
N GLY A 3 -4.61 -5.20 18.26
CA GLY A 3 -3.31 -5.15 18.96
C GLY A 3 -2.11 -5.62 18.13
N ILE A 4 -2.27 -6.66 17.30
CA ILE A 4 -1.17 -7.21 16.50
C ILE A 4 -0.73 -6.23 15.39
N VAL A 5 -1.67 -5.50 14.80
CA VAL A 5 -1.38 -4.51 13.76
C VAL A 5 -0.61 -3.34 14.36
N GLU A 6 -1.04 -2.85 15.52
CA GLU A 6 -0.42 -1.75 16.24
C GLU A 6 1.04 -2.07 16.62
N ASP A 7 1.30 -3.28 17.13
CA ASP A 7 2.63 -3.74 17.53
C ASP A 7 3.58 -3.80 16.32
N ARG A 8 3.16 -4.42 15.22
CA ARG A 8 3.95 -4.52 13.98
C ARG A 8 4.22 -3.15 13.33
N LEU A 9 3.24 -2.26 13.35
CA LEU A 9 3.45 -0.88 12.92
C LEU A 9 4.50 -0.18 13.78
N THR A 10 4.50 -0.40 15.11
CA THR A 10 5.53 0.16 16.00
C THR A 10 6.92 -0.32 15.62
N GLU A 11 7.11 -1.60 15.29
CA GLU A 11 8.41 -2.16 14.88
C GLU A 11 8.93 -1.53 13.57
N ILE A 12 8.06 -1.39 12.57
CA ILE A 12 8.43 -0.81 11.27
C ILE A 12 8.83 0.68 11.44
N VAL A 13 8.06 1.38 12.25
CA VAL A 13 8.23 2.81 12.52
C VAL A 13 9.48 3.04 13.39
N SER A 14 9.70 2.25 14.45
CA SER A 14 10.85 2.39 15.36
C SER A 14 12.21 2.07 14.73
N SER A 15 12.23 1.22 13.70
CA SER A 15 13.44 0.95 12.92
C SER A 15 13.81 2.08 11.94
N SER A 16 13.01 3.15 11.87
CA SER A 16 13.21 4.30 10.99
C SER A 16 13.66 5.52 11.81
N ARG A 17 14.50 6.41 11.25
CA ARG A 17 15.05 7.56 11.99
C ARG A 17 14.08 8.76 12.08
N GLY A 18 12.84 8.61 11.62
CA GLY A 18 11.77 9.60 11.77
C GLY A 18 12.01 10.92 11.01
N ARG A 19 12.86 10.92 9.97
CA ARG A 19 13.13 12.15 9.20
C ARG A 19 12.09 12.35 8.10
N LYS A 20 11.79 13.60 7.74
CA LYS A 20 10.82 13.95 6.66
C LYS A 20 11.12 13.26 5.31
N GLY A 21 12.39 12.97 5.01
CA GLY A 21 12.79 12.25 3.79
C GLY A 21 12.52 10.74 3.81
N GLU A 22 12.16 10.18 4.97
CA GLU A 22 11.92 8.74 5.16
C GLU A 22 10.44 8.37 5.05
N LEU A 23 9.54 9.34 4.81
CA LEU A 23 8.09 9.13 4.73
C LEU A 23 7.70 8.06 3.70
N ILE A 24 8.17 8.20 2.45
CA ILE A 24 7.85 7.24 1.38
C ILE A 24 8.41 5.85 1.70
N PRO A 25 9.70 5.69 2.09
CA PRO A 25 10.24 4.39 2.52
C PRO A 25 9.45 3.73 3.66
N ILE A 26 8.99 4.50 4.65
CA ILE A 26 8.20 3.97 5.77
C ILE A 26 6.86 3.43 5.25
N LEU A 27 6.14 4.22 4.45
CA LEU A 27 4.86 3.79 3.85
C LEU A 27 5.05 2.56 2.95
N GLN A 28 6.16 2.46 2.22
CA GLN A 28 6.48 1.29 1.41
C GLN A 28 6.67 0.02 2.26
N ARG A 29 7.37 0.12 3.39
CA ARG A 29 7.56 -1.01 4.31
C ARG A 29 6.26 -1.45 4.95
N ILE A 30 5.42 -0.50 5.37
CA ILE A 30 4.09 -0.79 5.92
C ILE A 30 3.25 -1.53 4.89
N GLN A 31 3.16 -1.02 3.66
CA GLN A 31 2.39 -1.69 2.62
C GLN A 31 2.97 -3.06 2.23
N ALA A 32 4.29 -3.25 2.28
CA ALA A 32 4.90 -4.55 2.01
C ALA A 32 4.51 -5.60 3.07
N GLU A 33 4.37 -5.16 4.33
CA GLU A 33 3.96 -6.02 5.45
C GLU A 33 2.46 -6.34 5.41
N PHE A 34 1.61 -5.33 5.27
CA PHE A 34 0.16 -5.49 5.40
C PHE A 34 -0.57 -5.69 4.07
N GLY A 35 0.08 -5.43 2.94
CA GLY A 35 -0.52 -5.42 1.60
C GLY A 35 -1.32 -4.16 1.26
N TYR A 36 -1.55 -3.29 2.24
CA TYR A 36 -2.22 -1.99 2.14
C TYR A 36 -1.70 -1.06 3.25
N LEU A 37 -2.16 0.18 3.27
CA LEU A 37 -1.92 1.17 4.31
C LEU A 37 -3.16 1.28 5.20
N PRO A 38 -3.12 0.71 6.43
CA PRO A 38 -4.14 0.95 7.44
C PRO A 38 -4.25 2.43 7.82
N GLU A 39 -5.40 2.87 8.30
CA GLU A 39 -5.60 4.25 8.74
C GLU A 39 -4.70 4.59 9.94
N GLU A 40 -4.54 3.64 10.87
CA GLU A 40 -3.67 3.74 12.03
C GLU A 40 -2.21 3.97 11.63
N ALA A 41 -1.80 3.45 10.47
CA ALA A 41 -0.47 3.67 9.94
C ALA A 41 -0.23 5.14 9.58
N ILE A 42 -1.23 5.85 9.07
CA ILE A 42 -1.12 7.28 8.72
C ILE A 42 -0.87 8.10 9.99
N VAL A 43 -1.67 7.87 11.03
CA VAL A 43 -1.57 8.54 12.34
C VAL A 43 -0.19 8.29 12.97
N LYS A 44 0.25 7.03 12.95
CA LYS A 44 1.51 6.63 13.58
C LYS A 44 2.74 7.17 12.86
N VAL A 45 2.72 7.17 11.53
CA VAL A 45 3.79 7.75 10.72
C VAL A 45 3.85 9.27 10.85
N ALA A 46 2.69 9.93 10.93
CA ALA A 46 2.61 11.36 11.22
C ALA A 46 3.26 11.70 12.57
N GLY A 47 2.92 10.95 13.62
CA GLY A 47 3.51 11.09 14.96
C GLY A 47 5.02 10.91 14.99
N LEU A 48 5.57 9.88 14.30
CA LEU A 48 7.02 9.64 14.27
C LEU A 48 7.77 10.71 13.47
N THR A 49 7.26 11.07 12.29
CA THR A 49 7.98 11.94 11.35
C THR A 49 7.81 13.44 11.64
N GLY A 50 6.90 13.80 12.56
CA GLY A 50 6.51 15.18 12.83
C GLY A 50 5.85 15.85 11.63
N VAL A 51 5.28 15.07 10.71
CA VAL A 51 4.56 15.53 9.53
C VAL A 51 3.06 15.44 9.83
N ALA A 52 2.30 16.48 9.47
CA ALA A 52 0.85 16.45 9.64
C ALA A 52 0.21 15.26 8.91
N GLU A 53 -0.79 14.63 9.52
CA GLU A 53 -1.52 13.49 8.95
C GLU A 53 -2.07 13.79 7.55
N SER A 54 -2.61 14.99 7.34
CA SER A 54 -3.10 15.44 6.03
C SER A 54 -2.03 15.41 4.95
N ARG A 55 -0.77 15.68 5.31
CA ARG A 55 0.37 15.63 4.39
C ARG A 55 0.84 14.19 4.18
N VAL A 56 0.80 13.34 5.20
CA VAL A 56 1.07 11.90 5.04
C VAL A 56 0.03 11.27 4.11
N PHE A 57 -1.25 11.55 4.35
CA PHE A 57 -2.36 11.12 3.51
C PHE A 57 -2.24 11.68 2.08
N GLY A 58 -1.89 12.96 1.93
CA GLY A 58 -1.66 13.59 0.63
C GLY A 58 -0.54 12.90 -0.15
N VAL A 59 0.56 12.53 0.51
CA VAL A 59 1.63 11.75 -0.13
C VAL A 59 1.15 10.35 -0.48
N ALA A 60 0.48 9.66 0.43
CA ALA A 60 -0.01 8.30 0.21
C ALA A 60 -1.04 8.24 -0.95
N SER A 61 -1.92 9.21 -1.05
CA SER A 61 -2.93 9.29 -2.13
C SER A 61 -2.37 9.78 -3.47
N PHE A 62 -1.29 10.58 -3.45
CA PHE A 62 -0.63 11.05 -4.67
C PHE A 62 0.08 9.92 -5.43
N TYR A 63 0.74 9.00 -4.72
CA TYR A 63 1.46 7.89 -5.35
C TYR A 63 0.56 6.67 -5.55
N ALA A 64 0.23 6.37 -6.82
CA ALA A 64 -0.64 5.25 -7.22
C ALA A 64 -0.18 3.85 -6.76
N GLN A 65 1.06 3.72 -6.30
CA GLN A 65 1.57 2.47 -5.72
C GLN A 65 0.94 2.15 -4.36
N PHE A 66 0.47 3.15 -3.61
CA PHE A 66 -0.11 2.97 -2.29
C PHE A 66 -1.61 2.67 -2.37
N ARG A 67 -2.07 1.80 -1.49
CA ARG A 67 -3.44 1.31 -1.40
C ARG A 67 -3.92 1.48 0.02
N PHE A 68 -5.15 1.96 0.19
CA PHE A 68 -5.78 2.12 1.51
C PHE A 68 -6.70 0.96 1.86
N THR A 69 -6.98 0.08 0.90
CA THR A 69 -7.88 -1.05 1.08
C THR A 69 -7.09 -2.36 1.00
N PRO A 70 -7.46 -3.36 1.83
CA PRO A 70 -6.86 -4.68 1.77
C PRO A 70 -7.00 -5.28 0.38
N MET A 71 -5.92 -5.87 -0.13
CA MET A 71 -6.00 -6.69 -1.33
C MET A 71 -6.50 -8.09 -0.97
N GLY A 72 -7.31 -8.68 -1.86
CA GLY A 72 -7.69 -10.08 -1.73
C GLY A 72 -6.46 -10.99 -1.72
N ARG A 73 -6.60 -12.19 -1.14
CA ARG A 73 -5.50 -13.17 -0.99
C ARG A 73 -4.74 -13.46 -2.29
N ASN A 74 -5.42 -13.38 -3.43
CA ASN A 74 -4.86 -13.68 -4.74
C ASN A 74 -4.88 -12.42 -5.61
N ARG A 75 -3.71 -12.06 -6.17
CA ARG A 75 -3.60 -11.00 -7.16
C ARG A 75 -3.64 -11.63 -8.56
N VAL A 76 -4.75 -11.44 -9.26
CA VAL A 76 -4.89 -11.85 -10.67
C VAL A 76 -4.64 -10.65 -11.57
N MET A 77 -3.75 -10.80 -12.57
CA MET A 77 -3.44 -9.76 -13.55
C MET A 77 -3.56 -10.33 -14.96
N VAL A 78 -4.31 -9.65 -15.83
CA VAL A 78 -4.46 -10.04 -17.24
C VAL A 78 -3.70 -9.05 -18.13
N CYS A 79 -2.82 -9.57 -18.99
CA CYS A 79 -2.06 -8.76 -19.93
C CYS A 79 -2.98 -8.09 -20.97
N ARG A 80 -2.92 -6.76 -21.11
CA ARG A 80 -3.66 -6.00 -22.12
C ARG A 80 -2.80 -5.42 -23.25
N GLY A 81 -1.54 -5.85 -23.36
CA GLY A 81 -0.65 -5.44 -24.46
C GLY A 81 -1.06 -6.05 -25.80
N THR A 82 -0.61 -5.47 -26.91
CA THR A 82 -1.01 -5.86 -28.28
C THR A 82 -0.78 -7.34 -28.58
N ALA A 83 0.37 -7.89 -28.17
CA ALA A 83 0.69 -9.30 -28.37
C ALA A 83 -0.28 -10.24 -27.62
N CYS A 84 -0.70 -9.87 -26.42
CA CYS A 84 -1.68 -10.61 -25.62
C CYS A 84 -3.09 -10.46 -26.20
N HIS A 85 -3.43 -9.26 -26.69
CA HIS A 85 -4.72 -8.95 -27.29
C HIS A 85 -5.02 -9.86 -28.49
N VAL A 86 -4.09 -9.97 -29.44
CA VAL A 86 -4.27 -10.83 -30.64
C VAL A 86 -4.29 -12.33 -30.30
N LYS A 87 -3.72 -12.73 -29.16
CA LYS A 87 -3.73 -14.11 -28.66
C LYS A 87 -4.96 -14.46 -27.81
N GLY A 88 -5.92 -13.55 -27.67
CA GLY A 88 -7.18 -13.83 -26.99
C GLY A 88 -7.20 -13.49 -25.49
N ALA A 89 -6.29 -12.64 -25.01
CA ALA A 89 -6.36 -12.13 -23.64
C ALA A 89 -7.70 -11.47 -23.25
N PRO A 90 -8.48 -10.83 -24.16
CA PRO A 90 -9.81 -10.33 -23.82
C PRO A 90 -10.76 -11.42 -23.31
N ARG A 91 -10.69 -12.66 -23.86
CA ARG A 91 -11.52 -13.78 -23.41
C ARG A 91 -11.16 -14.21 -21.99
N ILE A 92 -9.86 -14.21 -21.67
CA ILE A 92 -9.37 -14.54 -20.31
C ILE A 92 -9.88 -13.51 -19.31
N LEU A 93 -9.87 -12.22 -19.66
CA LEU A 93 -10.39 -11.17 -18.80
C LEU A 93 -11.89 -11.37 -18.52
N GLU A 94 -12.67 -11.61 -19.57
CA GLU A 94 -14.11 -11.81 -19.47
C GLU A 94 -14.49 -13.02 -18.60
N GLU A 95 -13.72 -14.12 -18.65
CA GLU A 95 -13.94 -15.28 -17.78
C GLU A 95 -13.52 -15.05 -16.32
N VAL A 96 -12.55 -14.16 -16.07
CA VAL A 96 -12.08 -13.84 -14.72
C VAL A 96 -13.00 -12.81 -14.03
N GLU A 97 -13.74 -12.01 -14.80
CA GLU A 97 -14.69 -11.01 -14.30
C GLU A 97 -16.09 -11.57 -14.00
N LYS A 98 -16.39 -12.80 -14.45
CA LYS A 98 -17.63 -13.54 -14.13
C LYS A 98 -17.61 -14.15 -12.74
#